data_AF-A0A4Q0Y008-F1
#
_entry.id   AF-A0A4Q0Y008-F1
#
_cell.length_a   1.000
_cell.length_b   1.000
_cell.length_c   1.000
_cell.angle_alpha   90.00
_cell.angle_beta   90.00
_cell.angle_gamma   90.00
#
_symmetry.space_group_name_H-M   'P 1'
#
loop_
_entity.id
_entity.type
_entity.pdbx_description
1 polymer ?
#
loop_
_entity_poly.entity_id
_entity_poly.type
_entity_poly.pdbx_seq_one_letter_code
_entity_poly.pdbx_strand_id
1 'polypeptide(L)' 'AKGMTDNAKVAIRNVRKHSNDKVKALHKDKEITDDENKKALDEIQKITDSYVVKADETLKAKEQEILTV' A
#
# COMPACT_ATOMS: atom_id res chain seq x y z
N ALA A 1 -14.21 12.28 7.45
CA ALA A 1 -13.69 11.54 6.28
C ALA A 1 -12.16 11.60 6.21
N LYS A 2 -11.53 12.79 6.10
CA LYS A 2 -10.07 12.94 5.99
C LYS A 2 -9.24 12.14 7.01
N GLY A 3 -9.52 12.28 8.32
CA GLY A 3 -8.75 11.56 9.35
C GLY A 3 -8.80 10.03 9.23
N MET A 4 -9.90 9.46 8.72
CA MET A 4 -9.97 8.01 8.46
C MET A 4 -9.13 7.62 7.24
N THR A 5 -9.12 8.45 6.19
CA THR A 5 -8.28 8.26 5.00
C THR A 5 -6.79 8.37 5.35
N ASP A 6 -6.39 9.30 6.21
CA ASP A 6 -5.00 9.45 6.65
C ASP A 6 -4.55 8.22 7.44
N ASN A 7 -5.39 7.71 8.35
CA ASN A 7 -5.14 6.46 9.07
C ASN A 7 -5.04 5.27 8.11
N ALA A 8 -5.90 5.19 7.08
CA ALA A 8 -5.82 4.16 6.06
C ALA A 8 -4.50 4.23 5.28
N LYS A 9 -4.05 5.43 4.89
CA LYS A 9 -2.76 5.63 4.22
C LYS A 9 -1.58 5.23 5.12
N VAL A 10 -1.63 5.53 6.41
CA VAL A 10 -0.61 5.08 7.38
C VAL A 10 -0.59 3.55 7.46
N ALA A 11 -1.76 2.90 7.57
CA ALA A 11 -1.86 1.45 7.59
C ALA A 11 -1.28 0.81 6.31
N ILE A 12 -1.61 1.36 5.13
CA ILE A 12 -1.08 0.90 3.84
C ILE A 12 0.47 0.98 3.83
N ARG A 13 1.05 2.08 4.32
CA ARG A 13 2.52 2.23 4.40
C ARG A 13 3.15 1.24 5.38
N ASN A 14 2.50 0.97 6.50
CA ASN A 14 2.97 -0.02 7.48
C ASN A 14 2.96 -1.43 6.90
N VAL A 15 1.89 -1.81 6.17
CA VAL A 15 1.82 -3.10 5.47
C VAL A 15 2.92 -3.20 4.42
N ARG A 16 3.13 -2.15 3.61
CA ARG A 16 4.23 -2.13 2.63
C ARG A 16 5.59 -2.38 3.30
N LYS A 17 5.87 -1.68 4.41
CA LYS A 17 7.12 -1.88 5.15
C LYS A 17 7.27 -3.32 5.61
N HIS A 18 6.25 -3.87 6.28
CA HIS A 18 6.27 -5.24 6.79
C HIS A 18 6.46 -6.28 5.66
N SER A 19 5.77 -6.10 4.52
CA SER A 19 5.94 -6.97 3.36
C SER A 19 7.35 -6.87 2.79
N ASN A 20 7.90 -5.67 2.62
CA ASN A 20 9.27 -5.50 2.13
C ASN A 20 10.31 -6.11 3.07
N ASP A 21 10.13 -5.96 4.39
CA ASP A 21 11.02 -6.56 5.38
C ASP A 21 10.96 -8.09 5.32
N LYS A 22 9.77 -8.67 5.09
CA LYS A 22 9.60 -10.11 4.87
C LYS A 22 10.29 -10.59 3.59
N VAL A 23 10.14 -9.89 2.47
CA VAL A 23 10.83 -10.25 1.21
C VAL A 23 12.34 -10.20 1.39
N LYS A 24 12.86 -9.16 2.07
CA LYS A 24 14.30 -9.07 2.39
C LYS A 24 14.79 -10.21 3.27
N ALA A 25 13.99 -10.64 4.24
CA ALA A 25 14.32 -11.80 5.08
C ALA A 25 14.40 -13.09 4.26
N LEU A 26 13.39 -13.37 3.42
CA LEU A 26 13.36 -14.53 2.53
C LEU A 26 14.56 -14.55 1.57
N HIS A 27 14.97 -13.38 1.06
CA HIS A 27 16.14 -13.24 0.21
C HIS A 27 17.44 -13.56 0.96
N LYS A 28 17.58 -13.06 2.20
CA LYS A 28 18.72 -13.35 3.07
C LYS A 28 18.81 -14.84 3.43
N ASP A 29 17.66 -15.47 3.63
CA ASP A 29 17.54 -16.91 3.92
C ASP A 29 17.70 -17.78 2.67
N LYS A 30 17.91 -17.15 1.50
CA LYS A 30 18.06 -17.78 0.17
C LYS A 30 16.84 -18.61 -0.26
N GLU A 31 15.67 -18.30 0.28
CA GLU A 31 14.40 -18.91 -0.17
C GLU A 31 13.91 -18.33 -1.50
N ILE A 32 14.37 -17.11 -1.84
CA ILE A 32 14.06 -16.44 -3.12
C ILE A 32 15.33 -15.91 -3.77
N THR A 33 15.32 -15.83 -5.09
CA THR A 33 16.41 -15.28 -5.91
C THR A 33 16.40 -13.74 -5.94
N ASP A 34 17.49 -13.13 -6.43
CA ASP A 34 17.57 -11.67 -6.66
C ASP A 34 16.46 -11.16 -7.58
N ASP A 35 16.13 -11.94 -8.62
CA ASP A 35 15.09 -11.58 -9.58
C ASP A 35 13.69 -11.65 -8.96
N GLU A 36 13.42 -12.67 -8.13
CA GLU A 36 12.17 -12.79 -7.39
C GLU A 36 12.02 -11.70 -6.33
N ASN A 37 13.10 -11.34 -5.63
CA ASN A 37 13.12 -10.22 -4.69
C ASN A 37 12.74 -8.91 -5.39
N LYS A 38 13.36 -8.59 -6.53
CA LYS A 38 13.01 -7.39 -7.32
C LYS A 38 11.54 -7.41 -7.76
N LYS A 39 11.08 -8.53 -8.33
CA LYS A 39 9.67 -8.67 -8.76
C LYS A 39 8.70 -8.47 -7.60
N ALA A 40 8.97 -9.08 -6.45
CA ALA A 40 8.11 -8.97 -5.27
C ALA A 40 8.04 -7.52 -4.76
N LEU A 41 9.16 -6.80 -4.72
CA LEU A 41 9.18 -5.39 -4.34
C LEU A 41 8.38 -4.51 -5.32
N ASP A 42 8.50 -4.76 -6.63
CA ASP A 42 7.75 -4.05 -7.66
C ASP A 42 6.24 -4.32 -7.55
N GLU A 43 5.83 -5.57 -7.31
CA GLU A 43 4.43 -5.93 -7.10
C GLU A 43 3.86 -5.30 -5.84
N ILE A 44 4.59 -5.35 -4.73
CA ILE A 44 4.21 -4.68 -3.47
C ILE A 44 4.00 -3.18 -3.72
N GLN A 45 4.88 -2.54 -4.48
CA GLN A 45 4.78 -1.11 -4.79
C GLN A 45 3.53 -0.82 -5.64
N LYS A 46 3.29 -1.58 -6.72
CA LYS A 46 2.07 -1.45 -7.55
C LYS A 46 0.78 -1.61 -6.76
N ILE A 47 0.72 -2.60 -5.88
CA ILE A 47 -0.43 -2.85 -5.01
C ILE A 47 -0.63 -1.67 -4.06
N THR A 48 0.45 -1.22 -3.41
CA THR A 48 0.42 -0.08 -2.48
C THR A 48 -0.13 1.16 -3.17
N ASP A 49 0.39 1.50 -4.35
CA ASP A 49 0.00 2.69 -5.10
C ASP A 49 -1.48 2.62 -5.51
N SER A 50 -1.95 1.45 -5.96
CA SER A 50 -3.37 1.25 -6.28
C SER A 50 -4.28 1.51 -5.08
N TYR A 51 -3.93 1.03 -3.89
CA TYR A 51 -4.73 1.25 -2.68
C TYR A 51 -4.66 2.69 -2.16
N VAL A 52 -3.54 3.39 -2.34
CA VAL A 52 -3.45 4.82 -2.03
C VAL A 52 -4.40 5.63 -2.91
N VAL A 53 -4.42 5.36 -4.22
CA VAL A 53 -5.35 6.00 -5.16
C VAL A 53 -6.80 5.72 -4.78
N LYS A 54 -7.15 4.46 -4.49
CA LYS A 54 -8.50 4.09 -4.04
C LYS A 54 -8.91 4.82 -2.75
N ALA A 55 -8.00 4.99 -1.81
CA ALA A 55 -8.27 5.72 -0.57
C ALA A 55 -8.59 7.21 -0.84
N ASP A 56 -7.89 7.82 -1.79
CA ASP A 56 -8.12 9.20 -2.22
C ASP A 56 -9.43 9.36 -3.02
N GLU A 57 -9.73 8.43 -3.91
CA GLU A 57 -11.00 8.40 -4.64
C GLU A 57 -12.19 8.26 -3.69
N THR A 58 -12.09 7.35 -2.71
CA THR A 58 -13.15 7.14 -1.70
C THR A 58 -13.36 8.40 -0.86
N LEU A 59 -12.29 9.10 -0.49
CA LEU A 59 -12.38 10.38 0.22
C LEU A 59 -13.09 11.44 -0.63
N LYS A 60 -12.68 11.60 -1.90
CA LYS A 60 -13.30 12.57 -2.82
C LYS A 60 -14.78 12.29 -3.04
N ALA A 61 -15.13 11.03 -3.27
CA ALA A 61 -16.53 10.62 -3.44
C ALA A 61 -17.34 10.97 -2.18
N LYS A 62 -16.79 10.70 -0.98
CA LYS A 62 -17.49 11.02 0.27
C LYS A 62 -17.60 12.52 0.52
N GLU A 63 -16.58 13.29 0.16
CA GLU A 63 -16.62 14.76 0.25
C GLU A 63 -17.65 15.36 -0.70
N GLN A 64 -17.75 14.86 -1.94
CA GLN A 64 -18.78 15.27 -2.90
C GLN A 64 -20.19 14.91 -2.42
N GLU A 65 -20.40 13.71 -1.90
CA GLU A 65 -21.69 13.28 -1.33
C GLU A 65 -22.14 14.22 -0.21
N ILE A 66 -21.23 14.63 0.69
CA ILE A 66 -21.53 15.56 1.79
C ILE A 66 -21.85 16.97 1.28
N LEU A 67 -21.17 17.44 0.22
CA LEU A 67 -21.38 18.77 -0.36
C LEU A 67 -22.66 18.90 -1.20
N THR A 68 -23.25 17.79 -1.64
CA THR A 68 -24.41 17.77 -2.54
C THR A 68 -25.74 17.64 -1.79
N VAL A 69 -25.74 17.69 -0.44
CA VAL A 69 -26.94 17.67 0.42
C VAL A 69 -27.35 19.08 0.83
#